data_AF-A0A7M2WYM5-F1
#
_entry.id   AF-A0A7M2WYM5-F1
#
_cell.length_a   1.000
_cell.length_b   1.000
_cell.length_c   1.000
_cell.angle_alpha   90.00
_cell.angle_beta   90.00
_cell.angle_gamma   90.00
#
_symmetry.space_group_name_H-M   'P 1'
#
loop_
_entity.id
_entity.type
_entity.pdbx_description
1 polymer ?
#
loop_
_entity_poly.entity_id
_entity_poly.type
_entity_poly.pdbx_seq_one_letter_code
_entity_poly.pdbx_strand_id
1 'polypeptide(L)'
;MPHVEQLAACDATGTRRQPCLRFGRQARFQPLIFMGELAGRLSAMGVRVHTHTFVNELATVKGSVKASTSDGFEVTARFGLAATNVPSVINNWAGIYTKFAAYRTYMVGLEVPAGAIADGLYWDMLDPYHYARLEQGQGGGEPAILLVGGEDHKTGQHDHRPDQEQRFARLEQWARENFDGVGRLAWRWSGQVNEPDDGVAFIGAVPTADNEHCYVITGDSGMGLTHGVLGAKLVTDLITGVESPWAELYRPQRKPLSSPGTFLSENLNAVAQYAALLTPGEVSSVDDIAVDCGAILRKGLTKVAAYRDKEGQIHQCSALCTHQQGVVVWNDVEKSWDCPVHGSRFCPEGRVLTGPAVEPLPPLAEP
;
A
#
# COMPACT_ATOMS: atom_id res chain seq x y z
N MET A 1 2.13 11.97 27.81
CA MET A 1 3.16 12.02 26.75
C MET A 1 4.14 13.16 27.06
N PRO A 2 5.28 12.90 27.74
CA PRO A 2 6.09 13.97 28.34
C PRO A 2 6.90 14.85 27.35
N HIS A 3 6.67 14.79 26.03
CA HIS A 3 7.52 15.46 25.02
C HIS A 3 6.73 16.02 23.83
N VAL A 4 5.45 16.36 24.05
CA VAL A 4 4.64 17.08 23.07
C VAL A 4 4.50 18.52 23.54
N GLU A 5 4.92 19.45 22.70
CA GLU A 5 4.84 20.88 22.98
C GLU A 5 3.84 21.52 22.00
N GLN A 6 2.97 22.38 22.53
CA GLN A 6 2.10 23.20 21.71
C GLN A 6 2.78 24.55 21.45
N LEU A 7 3.01 24.85 20.17
CA LEU A 7 3.61 26.11 19.75
C LEU A 7 2.51 27.01 19.16
N ALA A 8 2.49 28.27 19.56
CA ALA A 8 1.60 29.27 18.99
C ALA A 8 1.92 29.56 17.51
N ALA A 9 3.17 29.37 17.11
CA ALA A 9 3.62 29.41 15.73
C ALA A 9 4.85 28.51 15.56
N CYS A 10 4.87 27.72 14.49
CA CYS A 10 6.02 26.90 14.10
C CYS A 10 7.29 27.77 14.03
N ASP A 11 8.35 27.31 14.69
CA ASP A 11 9.66 27.96 14.75
C ASP A 11 10.70 27.30 13.83
N ALA A 12 10.32 26.24 13.11
CA ALA A 12 11.17 25.55 12.16
C ALA A 12 11.48 26.42 10.93
N THR A 13 12.77 26.55 10.61
CA THR A 13 13.26 27.31 9.45
C THR A 13 12.60 26.84 8.15
N GLY A 14 12.22 27.79 7.28
CA GLY A 14 11.66 27.50 5.97
C GLY A 14 10.25 26.89 5.98
N THR A 15 9.53 27.03 7.09
CA THR A 15 8.15 26.54 7.24
C THR A 15 7.18 27.69 7.48
N ARG A 16 5.94 27.51 7.03
CA ARG A 16 4.85 28.45 7.31
C ARG A 16 4.64 28.63 8.81
N ARG A 17 4.54 29.89 9.24
CA ARG A 17 4.27 30.28 10.63
C ARG A 17 2.81 30.02 10.98
N GLN A 18 2.54 28.89 11.62
CA GLN A 18 1.20 28.50 12.07
C GLN A 18 1.24 27.71 13.40
N PRO A 19 0.16 27.69 14.19
CA PRO A 19 0.11 26.87 15.40
C PRO A 19 0.38 25.40 15.09
N CYS A 20 1.17 24.72 15.93
CA CYS A 20 1.51 23.31 15.70
C CYS A 20 1.77 22.55 17.01
N LEU A 21 1.81 21.22 16.90
CA LEU A 21 2.29 20.32 17.93
C LEU A 21 3.69 19.82 17.54
N ARG A 22 4.67 20.05 18.41
CA ARG A 22 6.04 19.57 18.23
C ARG A 22 6.26 18.30 19.04
N PHE A 23 6.54 17.20 18.33
CA PHE A 23 6.89 15.93 18.91
C PHE A 23 8.42 15.78 18.95
N GLY A 24 8.99 15.75 20.15
CA GLY A 24 10.43 15.53 20.31
C GLY A 24 10.86 14.08 20.04
N ARG A 25 12.17 13.88 19.84
CA ARG A 25 12.83 12.56 19.73
C ARG A 25 12.28 11.65 18.64
N GLN A 26 11.95 12.25 17.50
CA GLN A 26 11.63 11.51 16.28
C GLN A 26 12.93 11.08 15.59
N ALA A 27 12.84 10.05 14.76
CA ALA A 27 13.93 9.60 13.91
C ALA A 27 13.41 9.40 12.49
N ARG A 28 14.28 9.62 11.51
CA ARG A 28 14.07 9.25 10.11
C ARG A 28 15.34 8.58 9.60
N PHE A 29 15.17 7.67 8.64
CA PHE A 29 16.27 7.03 7.94
C PHE A 29 15.83 6.70 6.52
N GLN A 30 16.80 6.54 5.63
CA GLN A 30 16.57 6.15 4.24
C GLN A 30 16.22 4.65 4.21
N PRO A 31 14.98 4.27 3.84
CA PRO A 31 14.52 2.88 3.98
C PRO A 31 15.29 1.86 3.13
N LEU A 32 15.72 2.23 1.92
CA LEU A 32 16.45 1.34 1.02
C LEU A 32 17.86 1.07 1.55
N ILE A 33 18.55 2.09 2.07
CA ILE A 33 19.85 1.91 2.72
C ILE A 33 19.70 1.01 3.94
N PHE A 34 18.71 1.28 4.79
CA PHE A 34 18.44 0.46 5.98
C PHE A 34 18.16 -1.01 5.61
N MET A 35 17.28 -1.26 4.63
CA MET A 35 16.95 -2.62 4.18
C MET A 35 18.15 -3.34 3.54
N GLY A 36 18.95 -2.64 2.73
CA GLY A 36 20.16 -3.19 2.10
C GLY A 36 21.20 -3.62 3.14
N GLU A 37 21.50 -2.74 4.09
CA GLU A 37 22.42 -3.03 5.20
C GLU A 37 21.91 -4.17 6.10
N LEU A 38 20.61 -4.19 6.39
CA LEU A 38 19.99 -5.26 7.17
C LEU A 38 20.10 -6.60 6.45
N ALA A 39 19.77 -6.67 5.17
CA ALA A 39 19.87 -7.88 4.35
C ALA A 39 21.32 -8.39 4.27
N GLY A 40 22.29 -7.49 4.11
CA GLY A 40 23.72 -7.84 4.12
C GLY A 40 24.17 -8.45 5.44
N ARG A 41 23.76 -7.86 6.57
CA ARG A 41 24.05 -8.39 7.92
C ARG A 41 23.41 -9.75 8.17
N LEU A 42 22.14 -9.91 7.79
CA LEU A 42 21.44 -11.19 7.92
C LEU A 42 22.11 -12.28 7.07
N SER A 43 22.53 -11.95 5.85
CA SER A 43 23.26 -12.88 4.98
C SER A 43 24.59 -13.31 5.58
N ALA A 44 25.34 -12.37 6.18
CA ALA A 44 26.59 -12.68 6.89
C ALA A 44 26.38 -13.57 8.14
N MET A 45 25.17 -13.56 8.72
CA MET A 45 24.77 -14.47 9.80
C MET A 45 24.26 -15.84 9.30
N GLY A 46 24.24 -16.07 7.99
CA GLY A 46 23.78 -17.32 7.38
C GLY A 46 22.28 -17.37 7.07
N VAL A 47 21.56 -16.24 7.16
CA VAL A 47 20.16 -16.17 6.71
C VAL A 47 20.12 -16.28 5.19
N ARG A 48 19.30 -17.20 4.68
CA ARG A 48 19.11 -17.40 3.24
C ARG A 48 17.97 -16.52 2.74
N VAL A 49 18.26 -15.69 1.73
CA VAL A 49 17.28 -14.86 1.04
C VAL A 49 17.06 -15.43 -0.35
N HIS A 50 15.80 -15.72 -0.68
CA HIS A 50 15.39 -16.27 -1.98
C HIS A 50 14.54 -15.22 -2.71
N THR A 51 15.10 -14.61 -3.75
CA THR A 51 14.39 -13.69 -4.64
C THR A 51 13.71 -14.45 -5.77
N HIS A 52 12.68 -13.86 -6.40
CA HIS A 52 11.89 -14.52 -7.45
C HIS A 52 11.28 -15.86 -6.98
N THR A 53 10.91 -15.94 -5.71
CA THR A 53 10.30 -17.13 -5.10
C THR A 53 8.97 -16.72 -4.51
N PHE A 54 7.91 -16.83 -5.30
CA PHE A 54 6.57 -16.49 -4.84
C PHE A 54 6.02 -17.63 -4.00
N VAL A 55 5.80 -17.36 -2.70
CA VAL A 55 5.14 -18.29 -1.78
C VAL A 55 3.63 -18.08 -1.92
N ASN A 56 2.92 -19.13 -2.34
CA ASN A 56 1.47 -19.09 -2.58
C ASN A 56 0.67 -19.86 -1.53
N GLU A 57 1.34 -20.51 -0.56
CA GLU A 57 0.70 -21.22 0.53
C GLU A 57 1.64 -21.38 1.73
N LEU A 58 1.10 -21.22 2.93
CA LEU A 58 1.69 -21.67 4.19
C LEU A 58 0.71 -22.63 4.88
N ALA A 59 1.10 -23.91 4.99
CA ALA A 59 0.27 -24.95 5.58
C ALA A 59 0.94 -25.56 6.81
N THR A 60 0.19 -25.71 7.91
CA THR A 60 0.69 -26.43 9.08
C THR A 60 0.81 -27.92 8.78
N VAL A 61 1.98 -28.48 9.06
CA VAL A 61 2.26 -29.91 8.93
C VAL A 61 2.94 -30.40 10.21
N LYS A 62 2.23 -31.21 11.00
CA LYS A 62 2.76 -31.95 12.19
C LYS A 62 3.73 -31.13 13.07
N GLY A 63 3.27 -30.01 13.65
CA GLY A 63 4.09 -29.17 14.54
C GLY A 63 5.14 -28.32 13.82
N SER A 64 4.98 -28.13 12.51
CA SER A 64 5.80 -27.26 11.66
C SER A 64 4.93 -26.60 10.58
N VAL A 65 5.52 -25.75 9.76
CA VAL A 65 4.89 -25.03 8.65
C VAL A 65 5.62 -25.39 7.36
N LYS A 66 4.86 -25.72 6.33
CA LYS A 66 5.31 -25.92 4.97
C LYS A 66 4.94 -24.71 4.13
N ALA A 67 5.92 -24.08 3.48
CA ALA A 67 5.74 -23.06 2.48
C ALA A 67 5.80 -23.68 1.08
N SER A 68 4.74 -23.53 0.30
CA SER A 68 4.67 -23.95 -1.10
C SER A 68 4.93 -22.74 -2.00
N THR A 69 5.64 -22.95 -3.10
CA THR A 69 5.97 -21.90 -4.08
C THR A 69 5.25 -22.11 -5.39
N SER A 70 5.08 -21.04 -6.18
CA SER A 70 4.49 -21.10 -7.53
C SER A 70 5.23 -22.06 -8.47
N ASP A 71 6.53 -22.24 -8.26
CA ASP A 71 7.40 -23.04 -9.12
C ASP A 71 7.48 -24.52 -8.67
N GLY A 72 6.68 -24.90 -7.67
CA GLY A 72 6.57 -26.28 -7.18
C GLY A 72 7.63 -26.68 -6.15
N PHE A 73 8.48 -25.75 -5.70
CA PHE A 73 9.39 -25.99 -4.57
C PHE A 73 8.69 -25.83 -3.23
N GLU A 74 9.16 -26.57 -2.23
CA GLU A 74 8.64 -26.53 -0.86
C GLU A 74 9.76 -26.29 0.17
N VAL A 75 9.44 -25.55 1.22
CA VAL A 75 10.33 -25.33 2.38
C VAL A 75 9.57 -25.66 3.66
N THR A 76 10.16 -26.45 4.55
CA THR A 76 9.59 -26.73 5.88
C THR A 76 10.38 -26.02 6.98
N ALA A 77 9.68 -25.36 7.88
CA ALA A 77 10.25 -24.65 9.03
C ALA A 77 9.33 -24.81 10.25
N ARG A 78 9.85 -24.59 11.47
CA ARG A 78 9.02 -24.68 12.68
C ARG A 78 7.92 -23.61 12.73
N PHE A 79 8.21 -22.42 12.21
CA PHE A 79 7.30 -21.27 12.21
C PHE A 79 7.27 -20.63 10.82
N GLY A 80 6.14 -20.04 10.45
CA GLY A 80 5.97 -19.24 9.23
C GLY A 80 5.51 -17.82 9.56
N LEU A 81 5.98 -16.83 8.81
CA LEU A 81 5.57 -15.43 8.94
C LEU A 81 5.22 -14.86 7.57
N ALA A 82 3.99 -14.39 7.41
CA ALA A 82 3.60 -13.58 6.26
C ALA A 82 3.75 -12.09 6.59
N ALA A 83 4.74 -11.45 5.99
CA ALA A 83 4.94 -10.00 6.04
C ALA A 83 4.85 -9.40 4.62
N THR A 84 3.83 -9.82 3.86
CA THR A 84 3.69 -9.52 2.42
C THR A 84 2.78 -8.34 2.12
N ASN A 85 2.44 -7.51 3.11
CA ASN A 85 1.46 -6.42 3.07
C ASN A 85 0.00 -6.87 2.84
N VAL A 86 -0.24 -7.91 2.02
CA VAL A 86 -1.56 -8.52 1.79
C VAL A 86 -1.41 -10.04 2.01
N PRO A 87 -1.56 -10.56 3.24
CA PRO A 87 -1.28 -11.96 3.56
C PRO A 87 -2.23 -12.95 2.87
N SER A 88 -3.38 -12.47 2.36
CA SER A 88 -4.33 -13.30 1.62
C SER A 88 -3.77 -13.84 0.30
N VAL A 89 -2.66 -13.30 -0.19
CA VAL A 89 -1.93 -13.87 -1.35
C VAL A 89 -1.25 -15.21 -1.03
N ILE A 90 -1.06 -15.50 0.25
CA ILE A 90 -0.48 -16.76 0.72
C ILE A 90 -1.62 -17.70 1.13
N ASN A 91 -2.45 -17.29 2.10
CA ASN A 91 -3.63 -18.06 2.48
C ASN A 91 -4.78 -17.11 2.77
N ASN A 92 -6.00 -17.51 2.46
CA ASN A 92 -7.20 -16.82 2.92
C ASN A 92 -7.44 -17.05 4.43
N TRP A 93 -6.57 -16.49 5.27
CA TRP A 93 -6.64 -16.61 6.73
C TRP A 93 -7.79 -15.79 7.29
N ALA A 94 -8.96 -16.44 7.36
CA ALA A 94 -10.18 -15.95 8.01
C ALA A 94 -10.62 -14.55 7.53
N GLY A 95 -10.43 -14.24 6.24
CA GLY A 95 -10.88 -12.98 5.67
C GLY A 95 -10.18 -11.75 6.24
N ILE A 96 -8.92 -11.83 6.66
CA ILE A 96 -8.18 -10.65 7.17
C ILE A 96 -8.22 -9.45 6.20
N TYR A 97 -8.33 -9.70 4.89
CA TYR A 97 -8.49 -8.67 3.86
C TYR A 97 -9.83 -7.91 3.93
N THR A 98 -10.83 -8.40 4.69
CA THR A 98 -12.10 -7.68 4.91
C THR A 98 -12.03 -6.72 6.10
N LYS A 99 -10.89 -6.70 6.82
CA LYS A 99 -10.67 -5.86 8.00
C LYS A 99 -9.83 -4.61 7.70
N PHE A 100 -9.49 -4.41 6.44
CA PHE A 100 -8.77 -3.24 5.98
C PHE A 100 -9.17 -2.92 4.54
N ALA A 101 -9.08 -1.64 4.19
CA ALA A 101 -9.28 -1.15 2.82
C ALA A 101 -7.93 -0.77 2.19
N ALA A 102 -7.80 -1.00 0.89
CA ALA A 102 -6.63 -0.57 0.15
C ALA A 102 -6.79 0.89 -0.29
N TYR A 103 -5.76 1.70 -0.02
CA TYR A 103 -5.69 3.10 -0.42
C TYR A 103 -4.49 3.33 -1.34
N ARG A 104 -4.69 4.11 -2.40
CA ARG A 104 -3.62 4.74 -3.15
C ARG A 104 -3.12 5.95 -2.38
N THR A 105 -1.81 6.08 -2.29
CA THR A 105 -1.13 7.23 -1.67
C THR A 105 -0.16 7.83 -2.68
N TYR A 106 0.03 9.14 -2.65
CA TYR A 106 0.80 9.87 -3.66
C TYR A 106 2.02 10.52 -3.00
N MET A 107 3.09 10.69 -3.78
CA MET A 107 4.27 11.43 -3.35
C MET A 107 4.88 12.24 -4.49
N VAL A 108 5.34 13.44 -4.16
CA VAL A 108 6.17 14.30 -4.99
C VAL A 108 7.51 14.56 -4.30
N GLY A 109 8.57 14.66 -5.09
CA GLY A 109 9.90 15.08 -4.64
C GLY A 109 10.26 16.41 -5.29
N LEU A 110 10.44 17.44 -4.47
CA LEU A 110 10.71 18.81 -4.90
C LEU A 110 12.12 19.23 -4.49
N GLU A 111 12.89 19.80 -5.41
CA GLU A 111 14.21 20.34 -5.10
C GLU A 111 14.09 21.55 -4.17
N VAL A 112 14.90 21.59 -3.12
CA VAL A 112 15.02 22.74 -2.22
C VAL A 112 16.50 23.04 -1.96
N PRO A 113 16.90 24.32 -1.84
CA PRO A 113 18.27 24.66 -1.48
C PRO A 113 18.66 24.02 -0.15
N ALA A 114 19.90 23.54 -0.06
CA ALA A 114 20.42 22.96 1.18
C ALA A 114 20.29 23.96 2.35
N GLY A 115 19.70 23.50 3.46
CA GLY A 115 19.46 24.32 4.65
C GLY A 115 18.30 25.31 4.56
N ALA A 116 17.56 25.36 3.45
CA ALA A 116 16.38 26.25 3.33
C ALA A 116 15.26 25.86 4.28
N ILE A 117 15.07 24.55 4.52
CA ILE A 117 14.05 23.99 5.39
C ILE A 117 14.74 23.24 6.51
N ALA A 118 14.26 23.44 7.74
CA ALA A 118 14.76 22.71 8.90
C ALA A 118 14.45 21.21 8.76
N ASP A 119 15.38 20.38 9.25
CA ASP A 119 15.15 18.94 9.24
C ASP A 119 14.04 18.56 10.22
N GLY A 120 13.06 17.79 9.73
CA GLY A 120 11.88 17.44 10.50
C GLY A 120 10.93 16.51 9.74
N LEU A 121 9.98 15.95 10.49
CA LEU A 121 8.80 15.29 9.95
C LEU A 121 7.63 16.26 10.14
N TYR A 122 7.00 16.66 9.05
CA TYR A 122 5.89 17.60 9.04
C TYR A 122 4.62 16.85 8.63
N TRP A 123 3.51 17.15 9.30
CA TRP A 123 2.24 16.47 9.09
C TRP A 123 1.09 17.43 9.40
N ASP A 124 0.03 17.42 8.59
CA ASP A 124 -1.20 18.18 8.85
C ASP A 124 -2.36 17.31 9.35
N MET A 125 -3.43 17.94 9.81
CA MET A 125 -4.62 17.23 10.29
C MET A 125 -5.76 17.29 9.27
N LEU A 126 -5.44 17.51 7.99
CA LEU A 126 -6.44 17.61 6.92
C LEU A 126 -6.91 16.22 6.48
N ASP A 127 -8.00 16.19 5.73
CA ASP A 127 -8.52 15.01 5.06
C ASP A 127 -8.95 15.38 3.63
N PRO A 128 -8.22 14.97 2.58
CA PRO A 128 -6.98 14.18 2.63
C PRO A 128 -5.81 14.89 3.34
N TYR A 129 -4.99 14.10 4.04
CA TYR A 129 -3.84 14.61 4.80
C TYR A 129 -2.60 14.84 3.91
N HIS A 130 -1.65 15.60 4.44
CA HIS A 130 -0.33 15.81 3.86
C HIS A 130 0.79 15.61 4.88
N TYR A 131 1.92 15.12 4.40
CA TYR A 131 3.14 15.04 5.18
C TYR A 131 4.36 15.37 4.35
N ALA A 132 5.40 15.85 5.02
CA ALA A 132 6.66 16.16 4.37
C ALA A 132 7.86 15.74 5.20
N ARG A 133 8.91 15.33 4.51
CA ARG A 133 10.25 15.09 5.08
C ARG A 133 11.32 15.47 4.06
N LEU A 134 12.48 15.85 4.56
CA LEU A 134 13.64 16.08 3.70
C LEU A 134 14.40 14.78 3.46
N GLU A 135 14.94 14.63 2.26
CA GLU A 135 16.06 13.77 1.94
C GLU A 135 17.25 14.68 1.59
N GLN A 136 18.40 14.47 2.22
CA GLN A 136 19.57 15.30 1.99
C GLN A 136 20.23 14.91 0.65
N GLY A 137 20.81 15.89 -0.06
CA GLY A 137 21.61 15.61 -1.25
C GLY A 137 22.81 14.72 -0.94
N GLN A 138 23.28 13.92 -1.90
CA GLN A 138 24.32 12.90 -1.67
C GLN A 138 25.75 13.48 -1.63
N GLY A 139 25.88 14.81 -1.58
CA GLY A 139 27.15 15.55 -1.54
C GLY A 139 27.28 16.54 -2.70
N GLY A 140 28.42 17.23 -2.80
CA GLY A 140 28.80 17.99 -4.00
C GLY A 140 27.95 19.21 -4.36
N GLY A 141 27.12 19.72 -3.45
CA GLY A 141 26.23 20.86 -3.73
C GLY A 141 24.89 20.46 -4.37
N GLU A 142 24.55 19.17 -4.39
CA GLU A 142 23.22 18.71 -4.79
C GLU A 142 22.12 19.32 -3.90
N PRO A 143 20.97 19.72 -4.48
CA PRO A 143 19.85 20.21 -3.71
C PRO A 143 19.33 19.10 -2.78
N ALA A 144 18.79 19.49 -1.62
CA ALA A 144 17.99 18.58 -0.82
C ALA A 144 16.63 18.39 -1.51
N ILE A 145 15.97 17.27 -1.22
CA ILE A 145 14.68 16.93 -1.80
C ILE A 145 13.63 16.94 -0.70
N LEU A 146 12.63 17.81 -0.85
CA LEU A 146 11.43 17.78 -0.02
C LEU A 146 10.49 16.72 -0.58
N LEU A 147 10.36 15.61 0.15
CA LEU A 147 9.41 14.56 -0.14
C LEU A 147 8.08 14.92 0.51
N VAL A 148 7.04 15.11 -0.29
CA VAL A 148 5.70 15.45 0.18
C VAL A 148 4.73 14.36 -0.27
N GLY A 149 3.98 13.79 0.66
CA GLY A 149 3.02 12.73 0.35
C GLY A 149 1.68 12.90 1.05
N GLY A 150 0.75 12.03 0.70
CA GLY A 150 -0.64 12.06 1.16
C GLY A 150 -1.59 12.03 -0.02
N GLU A 151 -2.69 12.80 0.05
CA GLU A 151 -3.73 12.83 -0.98
C GLU A 151 -4.30 11.42 -1.26
N ASP A 152 -4.48 10.66 -0.18
CA ASP A 152 -4.88 9.26 -0.27
C ASP A 152 -6.34 9.11 -0.70
N HIS A 153 -6.65 8.01 -1.37
CA HIS A 153 -8.03 7.59 -1.64
C HIS A 153 -8.13 6.07 -1.81
N LYS A 154 -9.34 5.52 -1.72
CA LYS A 154 -9.55 4.09 -1.92
C LYS A 154 -9.10 3.66 -3.31
N THR A 155 -8.32 2.59 -3.38
CA THR A 155 -7.83 2.02 -4.64
C THR A 155 -8.98 1.72 -5.59
N GLY A 156 -8.87 2.11 -6.85
CA GLY A 156 -9.89 1.89 -7.88
C GLY A 156 -11.15 2.75 -7.76
N GLN A 157 -11.27 3.57 -6.72
CA GLN A 157 -12.41 4.47 -6.50
C GLN A 157 -11.91 5.91 -6.70
N HIS A 158 -12.21 6.48 -7.86
CA HIS A 158 -11.82 7.84 -8.23
C HIS A 158 -13.09 8.67 -8.35
N ASP A 159 -13.08 9.88 -7.80
CA ASP A 159 -14.26 10.76 -7.85
C ASP A 159 -14.58 11.17 -9.30
N HIS A 160 -13.55 11.53 -10.07
CA HIS A 160 -13.62 11.88 -11.49
C HIS A 160 -12.29 11.54 -12.22
N ARG A 161 -12.23 11.45 -13.56
CA ARG A 161 -10.96 11.40 -14.29
C ARG A 161 -10.64 12.76 -14.92
N PRO A 162 -9.40 13.29 -14.82
CA PRO A 162 -8.20 12.71 -14.18
C PRO A 162 -8.00 13.19 -12.73
N ASP A 163 -8.61 12.54 -11.74
CA ASP A 163 -8.40 12.86 -10.30
C ASP A 163 -6.96 12.58 -9.84
N GLN A 164 -6.32 11.52 -10.35
CA GLN A 164 -4.98 11.08 -9.92
C GLN A 164 -3.89 12.12 -10.23
N GLU A 165 -3.94 12.76 -11.40
CA GLU A 165 -3.00 13.85 -11.76
C GLU A 165 -3.22 15.09 -10.89
N GLN A 166 -4.46 15.37 -10.51
CA GLN A 166 -4.78 16.49 -9.62
C GLN A 166 -4.23 16.27 -8.21
N ARG A 167 -4.12 15.01 -7.73
CA ARG A 167 -3.50 14.68 -6.44
C ARG A 167 -2.04 15.11 -6.39
N PHE A 168 -1.25 14.84 -7.43
CA PHE A 168 0.13 15.34 -7.51
C PHE A 168 0.19 16.87 -7.52
N ALA A 169 -0.71 17.53 -8.26
CA ALA A 169 -0.78 18.98 -8.30
C ALA A 169 -1.14 19.58 -6.92
N ARG A 170 -2.05 18.95 -6.17
CA ARG A 170 -2.40 19.34 -4.79
C ARG A 170 -1.24 19.17 -3.83
N LEU A 171 -0.49 18.06 -3.91
CA LEU A 171 0.73 17.88 -3.11
C LEU A 171 1.79 18.95 -3.41
N GLU A 172 2.01 19.26 -4.69
CA GLU A 172 2.96 20.31 -5.09
C GLU A 172 2.48 21.70 -4.61
N GLN A 173 1.20 22.01 -4.78
CA GLN A 173 0.62 23.27 -4.31
C GLN A 173 0.77 23.40 -2.79
N TRP A 174 0.36 22.39 -2.03
CA TRP A 174 0.49 22.36 -0.58
C TRP A 174 1.95 22.56 -0.14
N ALA A 175 2.91 21.94 -0.83
CA ALA A 175 4.33 22.12 -0.53
C ALA A 175 4.77 23.59 -0.71
N ARG A 176 4.38 24.21 -1.83
CA ARG A 176 4.70 25.61 -2.15
C ARG A 176 4.06 26.60 -1.20
N GLU A 177 2.90 26.26 -0.63
CA GLU A 177 2.20 27.10 0.35
C GLU A 177 2.78 26.98 1.77
N ASN A 178 3.43 25.86 2.09
CA ASN A 178 3.88 25.54 3.46
C ASN A 178 5.40 25.62 3.66
N PHE A 179 6.19 25.62 2.58
CA PHE A 179 7.65 25.62 2.67
C PHE A 179 8.30 26.67 1.76
N ASP A 180 9.36 27.29 2.27
CA ASP A 180 10.16 28.25 1.52
C ASP A 180 11.14 27.53 0.57
N GLY A 181 11.46 28.19 -0.55
CA GLY A 181 12.51 27.72 -1.45
C GLY A 181 12.16 26.45 -2.25
N VAL A 182 10.88 26.06 -2.30
CA VAL A 182 10.39 24.94 -3.11
C VAL A 182 10.65 25.22 -4.60
N GLY A 183 11.58 24.47 -5.17
CA GLY A 183 12.04 24.56 -6.54
C GLY A 183 11.28 23.64 -7.50
N ARG A 184 12.05 22.92 -8.32
CA ARG A 184 11.54 22.08 -9.41
C ARG A 184 10.96 20.76 -8.87
N LEU A 185 9.85 20.31 -9.46
CA LEU A 185 9.38 18.93 -9.29
C LEU A 185 10.37 17.97 -9.96
N ALA A 186 11.05 17.17 -9.15
CA ALA A 186 12.07 16.23 -9.61
C ALA A 186 11.53 14.80 -9.77
N TRP A 187 10.63 14.37 -8.88
CA TRP A 187 10.02 13.05 -8.94
C TRP A 187 8.54 13.08 -8.54
N ARG A 188 7.80 12.10 -9.02
CA ARG A 188 6.44 11.79 -8.58
C ARG A 188 6.21 10.30 -8.71
N TRP A 189 5.48 9.71 -7.76
CA TRP A 189 5.08 8.31 -7.80
C TRP A 189 3.90 8.09 -6.87
N SER A 190 3.23 6.94 -7.01
CA SER A 190 2.19 6.55 -6.08
C SER A 190 2.41 5.14 -5.53
N GLY A 191 1.90 4.90 -4.33
CA GLY A 191 1.99 3.64 -3.61
C GLY A 191 0.62 3.11 -3.22
N GLN A 192 0.59 1.93 -2.62
CA GLN A 192 -0.63 1.38 -2.02
C GLN A 192 -0.37 0.98 -0.57
N VAL A 193 -1.25 1.44 0.31
CA VAL A 193 -1.27 1.07 1.73
C VAL A 193 -2.56 0.30 2.03
N ASN A 194 -2.54 -0.51 3.07
CA ASN A 194 -3.71 -1.21 3.58
C ASN A 194 -4.05 -0.60 4.94
N GLU A 195 -5.25 -0.02 5.04
CA GLU A 195 -5.72 0.74 6.19
C GLU A 195 -6.74 -0.10 6.98
N PRO A 196 -6.38 -0.60 8.18
CA PRO A 196 -7.32 -1.30 9.06
C PRO A 196 -8.45 -0.38 9.52
N ASP A 197 -9.63 -0.95 9.74
CA ASP A 197 -10.83 -0.19 10.13
C ASP A 197 -10.69 0.53 11.49
N ASP A 198 -9.72 0.14 12.30
CA ASP A 198 -9.37 0.74 13.59
C ASP A 198 -8.02 1.47 13.60
N GLY A 199 -7.33 1.57 12.45
CA GLY A 199 -6.04 2.24 12.29
C GLY A 199 -4.86 1.55 12.98
N VAL A 200 -5.03 0.31 13.46
CA VAL A 200 -3.97 -0.44 14.15
C VAL A 200 -3.49 -1.60 13.28
N ALA A 201 -2.18 -1.82 13.16
CA ALA A 201 -1.68 -2.96 12.38
C ALA A 201 -2.10 -4.33 12.95
N PHE A 202 -2.16 -5.34 12.10
CA PHE A 202 -2.35 -6.73 12.53
C PHE A 202 -0.99 -7.41 12.64
N ILE A 203 -0.56 -7.70 13.86
CA ILE A 203 0.74 -8.31 14.17
C ILE A 203 0.50 -9.43 15.18
N GLY A 204 0.77 -10.67 14.79
CA GLY A 204 0.69 -11.81 15.70
C GLY A 204 0.28 -13.12 15.02
N ALA A 205 -0.17 -14.07 15.83
CA ALA A 205 -0.59 -15.39 15.35
C ALA A 205 -1.79 -15.31 14.41
N VAL A 206 -1.76 -16.12 13.37
CA VAL A 206 -2.81 -16.22 12.35
C VAL A 206 -4.13 -16.68 12.98
N PRO A 207 -5.28 -16.13 12.56
CA PRO A 207 -6.56 -16.29 13.24
C PRO A 207 -7.26 -17.65 13.09
N THR A 208 -6.56 -18.78 12.90
CA THR A 208 -7.20 -20.10 12.65
C THR A 208 -6.56 -21.21 13.46
N ALA A 209 -7.36 -22.12 14.01
CA ALA A 209 -6.91 -23.27 14.83
C ALA A 209 -5.90 -24.17 14.12
N ASP A 210 -5.95 -24.27 12.79
CA ASP A 210 -5.03 -25.10 12.00
C ASP A 210 -3.69 -24.40 11.70
N ASN A 211 -3.41 -23.20 12.21
CA ASN A 211 -2.22 -22.40 11.88
C ASN A 211 -1.48 -21.85 13.12
N GLU A 212 -1.38 -22.64 14.19
CA GLU A 212 -0.75 -22.25 15.48
C GLU A 212 0.72 -21.82 15.37
N HIS A 213 1.40 -22.09 14.25
CA HIS A 213 2.79 -21.72 14.00
C HIS A 213 2.96 -20.69 12.88
N CYS A 214 1.86 -20.13 12.36
CA CYS A 214 1.89 -19.07 11.37
C CYS A 214 1.60 -17.73 12.03
N TYR A 215 2.35 -16.71 11.63
CA TYR A 215 2.24 -15.34 12.08
C TYR A 215 2.02 -14.41 10.90
N VAL A 216 1.52 -13.21 11.17
CA VAL A 216 1.29 -12.16 10.17
C VAL A 216 1.77 -10.81 10.68
N ILE A 217 2.30 -9.99 9.78
CA ILE A 217 2.51 -8.55 9.94
C ILE A 217 1.86 -7.88 8.72
N THR A 218 0.77 -7.14 8.91
CA THR A 218 0.00 -6.53 7.82
C THR A 218 -0.82 -5.31 8.27
N GLY A 219 -1.34 -4.53 7.31
CA GLY A 219 -2.25 -3.42 7.58
C GLY A 219 -1.56 -2.29 8.32
N ASP A 220 -0.38 -1.89 7.86
CA ASP A 220 0.46 -0.96 8.61
C ASP A 220 0.10 0.53 8.42
N SER A 221 -0.93 0.86 7.64
CA SER A 221 -1.41 2.24 7.42
C SER A 221 -0.30 3.21 6.96
N GLY A 222 0.65 2.73 6.16
CA GLY A 222 1.80 3.55 5.72
C GLY A 222 2.87 3.77 6.80
N MET A 223 2.72 3.17 7.98
CA MET A 223 3.67 3.24 9.10
C MET A 223 4.67 2.06 9.10
N GLY A 224 4.93 1.47 7.94
CA GLY A 224 5.73 0.24 7.80
C GLY A 224 7.15 0.30 8.39
N LEU A 225 7.78 1.47 8.46
CA LEU A 225 9.10 1.62 9.10
C LEU A 225 9.04 1.39 10.61
N THR A 226 7.96 1.85 11.25
CA THR A 226 7.72 1.66 12.69
C THR A 226 7.15 0.27 12.95
N HIS A 227 6.12 -0.11 12.19
CA HIS A 227 5.44 -1.40 12.34
C HIS A 227 6.32 -2.59 11.94
N GLY A 228 7.29 -2.44 11.04
CA GLY A 228 8.26 -3.49 10.71
C GLY A 228 9.15 -3.87 11.91
N VAL A 229 9.68 -2.88 12.63
CA VAL A 229 10.51 -3.10 13.83
C VAL A 229 9.66 -3.61 14.99
N LEU A 230 8.50 -2.98 15.24
CA LEU A 230 7.58 -3.42 16.28
C LEU A 230 7.10 -4.85 16.02
N GLY A 231 6.76 -5.16 14.77
CA GLY A 231 6.29 -6.46 14.34
C GLY A 231 7.34 -7.55 14.51
N ALA A 232 8.59 -7.28 14.12
CA ALA A 232 9.69 -8.20 14.35
C ALA A 232 9.89 -8.51 15.85
N LYS A 233 9.82 -7.49 16.71
CA LYS A 233 9.93 -7.67 18.16
C LYS A 233 8.77 -8.48 18.72
N LEU A 234 7.53 -8.09 18.42
CA LEU A 234 6.35 -8.75 18.94
C LEU A 234 6.25 -10.21 18.47
N VAL A 235 6.49 -10.49 17.19
CA VAL A 235 6.47 -11.87 16.68
C VAL A 235 7.59 -12.70 17.31
N THR A 236 8.77 -12.14 17.55
CA THR A 236 9.85 -12.84 18.26
C THR A 236 9.45 -13.18 19.70
N ASP A 237 8.84 -12.25 20.43
CA ASP A 237 8.34 -12.50 21.79
C ASP A 237 7.33 -13.66 21.78
N LEU A 238 6.36 -13.62 20.85
CA LEU A 238 5.34 -14.68 20.71
C LEU A 238 5.95 -16.04 20.35
N ILE A 239 6.95 -16.09 19.46
CA ILE A 239 7.63 -17.34 19.07
C ILE A 239 8.45 -17.92 20.24
N THR A 240 9.05 -17.06 21.05
CA THR A 240 9.93 -17.46 22.16
C THR A 240 9.20 -17.63 23.50
N GLY A 241 7.91 -17.30 23.56
CA GLY A 241 7.10 -17.41 24.77
C GLY A 241 7.32 -16.28 25.77
N VAL A 242 7.86 -15.15 25.33
CA VAL A 242 8.02 -13.93 26.15
C VAL A 242 6.70 -13.16 26.14
N GLU A 243 6.23 -12.76 27.32
CA GLU A 243 5.02 -11.94 27.45
C GLU A 243 5.28 -10.54 26.87
N SER A 244 4.41 -10.09 25.97
CA SER A 244 4.55 -8.80 25.30
C SER A 244 3.34 -7.90 25.61
N PRO A 245 3.55 -6.66 26.11
CA PRO A 245 2.45 -5.76 26.47
C PRO A 245 1.64 -5.29 25.25
N TRP A 246 2.15 -5.49 24.04
CA TRP A 246 1.49 -5.10 22.79
C TRP A 246 0.68 -6.23 22.14
N ALA A 247 0.78 -7.47 22.64
CA ALA A 247 0.20 -8.64 22.00
C ALA A 247 -1.32 -8.52 21.79
N GLU A 248 -2.06 -8.06 22.80
CA GLU A 248 -3.51 -7.88 22.69
C GLU A 248 -3.91 -6.76 21.73
N LEU A 249 -3.19 -5.63 21.76
CA LEU A 249 -3.48 -4.46 20.92
C LEU A 249 -3.34 -4.79 19.43
N TYR A 250 -2.30 -5.54 19.05
CA TYR A 250 -2.02 -5.84 17.65
C TYR A 250 -2.58 -7.19 17.17
N ARG A 251 -3.22 -7.97 18.05
CA ARG A 251 -3.70 -9.32 17.74
C ARG A 251 -4.57 -9.34 16.47
N PRO A 252 -4.29 -10.20 15.47
CA PRO A 252 -5.09 -10.31 14.24
C PRO A 252 -6.59 -10.61 14.45
N GLN A 253 -6.91 -11.30 15.55
CA GLN A 253 -8.28 -11.63 15.97
C GLN A 253 -8.93 -10.57 16.87
N ARG A 254 -8.25 -9.44 17.16
CA ARG A 254 -8.84 -8.40 18.00
C ARG A 254 -10.18 -7.94 17.41
N LYS A 255 -11.11 -7.63 18.29
CA LYS A 255 -12.33 -6.92 17.90
C LYS A 255 -11.99 -5.44 17.94
N PRO A 256 -12.23 -4.67 16.88
CA PRO A 256 -11.95 -3.24 16.90
C PRO A 256 -12.70 -2.59 18.06
N LEU A 257 -12.01 -1.72 18.81
CA LEU A 257 -12.57 -0.96 19.93
C LEU A 257 -13.45 0.23 19.47
N SER A 258 -13.52 0.49 18.16
CA SER A 258 -14.26 1.58 17.53
C SER A 258 -15.63 1.15 16.98
N SER A 259 -16.52 2.14 16.86
CA SER A 259 -17.97 2.04 16.61
C SER A 259 -18.33 1.10 15.44
N PRO A 260 -19.39 0.26 15.53
CA PRO A 260 -19.87 -0.62 14.44
C PRO A 260 -20.08 0.04 13.06
N GLY A 261 -20.10 1.38 13.01
CA GLY A 261 -20.32 2.17 11.81
C GLY A 261 -19.21 2.10 10.76
N THR A 262 -17.92 2.09 11.12
CA THR A 262 -16.81 2.10 10.14
C THR A 262 -16.67 0.75 9.42
N PHE A 263 -16.70 -0.35 10.18
CA PHE A 263 -16.72 -1.71 9.60
C PHE A 263 -17.91 -1.93 8.66
N LEU A 264 -19.08 -1.37 9.01
CA LEU A 264 -20.27 -1.45 8.15
C LEU A 264 -20.14 -0.56 6.91
N SER A 265 -19.65 0.68 7.02
CA SER A 265 -19.51 1.58 5.88
C SER A 265 -18.47 1.09 4.86
N GLU A 266 -17.37 0.50 5.32
CA GLU A 266 -16.32 -0.04 4.44
C GLU A 266 -16.83 -1.24 3.64
N ASN A 267 -17.46 -2.22 4.29
CA ASN A 267 -18.06 -3.35 3.60
C ASN A 267 -19.25 -2.93 2.70
N LEU A 268 -20.06 -1.95 3.10
CA LEU A 268 -21.13 -1.40 2.25
C LEU A 268 -20.57 -0.70 1.00
N ASN A 269 -19.48 0.05 1.14
CA ASN A 269 -18.81 0.70 0.02
C ASN A 269 -18.27 -0.35 -0.96
N ALA A 270 -17.63 -1.42 -0.49
CA ALA A 270 -17.20 -2.54 -1.33
C ALA A 270 -18.37 -3.21 -2.08
N VAL A 271 -19.50 -3.41 -1.40
CA VAL A 271 -20.74 -3.94 -2.02
C VAL A 271 -21.27 -3.01 -3.10
N ALA A 272 -21.25 -1.69 -2.88
CA ALA A 272 -21.70 -0.71 -3.87
C ALA A 272 -20.91 -0.79 -5.18
N GLN A 273 -19.62 -1.17 -5.13
CA GLN A 273 -18.78 -1.31 -6.33
C GLN A 273 -19.26 -2.43 -7.27
N TYR A 274 -20.00 -3.43 -6.78
CA TYR A 274 -20.59 -4.47 -7.65
C TYR A 274 -21.68 -3.93 -8.57
N ALA A 275 -22.25 -2.76 -8.30
CA ALA A 275 -23.16 -2.10 -9.23
C ALA A 275 -22.51 -1.86 -10.61
N ALA A 276 -21.18 -1.74 -10.68
CA ALA A 276 -20.42 -1.62 -11.92
C ALA A 276 -20.65 -2.79 -12.89
N LEU A 277 -21.02 -3.99 -12.42
CA LEU A 277 -21.37 -5.12 -13.29
C LEU A 277 -22.60 -4.84 -14.16
N LEU A 278 -23.52 -4.02 -13.65
CA LEU A 278 -24.78 -3.70 -14.32
C LEU A 278 -24.68 -2.49 -15.25
N THR A 279 -23.67 -1.65 -15.08
CA THR A 279 -23.46 -0.44 -15.90
C THR A 279 -23.00 -0.76 -17.33
N PRO A 280 -23.11 0.20 -18.29
CA PRO A 280 -22.46 0.11 -19.61
C PRO A 280 -20.93 0.05 -19.54
N GLY A 281 -20.25 -0.09 -20.67
CA GLY A 281 -18.81 0.19 -20.76
C GLY A 281 -18.53 1.69 -20.63
N GLU A 282 -17.29 2.04 -20.29
CA GLU A 282 -16.78 3.42 -20.34
C GLU A 282 -16.68 3.91 -21.79
N VAL A 283 -16.36 2.99 -22.71
CA VAL A 283 -16.31 3.24 -24.16
C VAL A 283 -17.10 2.19 -24.94
N SER A 284 -17.49 2.55 -26.16
CA SER A 284 -18.28 1.69 -27.05
C SER A 284 -17.43 0.84 -28.00
N SER A 285 -16.29 1.38 -28.44
CA SER A 285 -15.32 0.67 -29.27
C SER A 285 -13.93 0.75 -28.64
N VAL A 286 -13.07 -0.22 -28.98
CA VAL A 286 -11.64 -0.14 -28.69
C VAL A 286 -10.95 0.99 -29.44
N ASP A 287 -11.58 1.48 -30.53
CA ASP A 287 -11.11 2.61 -31.33
C ASP A 287 -11.14 3.93 -30.54
N ASP A 288 -12.04 4.03 -29.56
CA ASP A 288 -12.23 5.20 -28.70
C ASP A 288 -11.13 5.32 -27.61
N ILE A 289 -10.29 4.30 -27.45
CA ILE A 289 -9.24 4.26 -26.42
C ILE A 289 -8.01 5.00 -26.93
N ALA A 290 -7.53 6.01 -26.20
CA ALA A 290 -6.29 6.70 -26.56
C ALA A 290 -5.06 5.78 -26.44
N VAL A 291 -3.98 6.11 -27.16
CA VAL A 291 -2.68 5.42 -27.01
C VAL A 291 -2.19 5.54 -25.56
N ASP A 292 -1.66 4.44 -25.01
CA ASP A 292 -1.17 4.34 -23.63
C ASP A 292 -2.28 4.52 -22.56
N CYS A 293 -3.53 4.24 -22.92
CA CYS A 293 -4.71 4.30 -22.05
C CYS A 293 -5.51 2.99 -22.06
N GLY A 294 -6.31 2.78 -21.01
CA GLY A 294 -7.23 1.67 -20.89
C GLY A 294 -8.64 2.12 -20.57
N ALA A 295 -9.61 1.32 -21.01
CA ALA A 295 -11.02 1.53 -20.73
C ALA A 295 -11.77 0.20 -20.60
N ILE A 296 -12.90 0.23 -19.90
CA ILE A 296 -13.81 -0.92 -19.79
C ILE A 296 -14.83 -0.89 -20.93
N LEU A 297 -14.94 -1.98 -21.68
CA LEU A 297 -16.03 -2.22 -22.63
C LEU A 297 -17.07 -3.18 -22.06
N ARG A 298 -18.25 -3.17 -22.67
CA ARG A 298 -19.29 -4.18 -22.45
C ARG A 298 -19.58 -4.92 -23.75
N LYS A 299 -19.28 -6.23 -23.78
CA LYS A 299 -19.65 -7.14 -24.88
C LYS A 299 -20.75 -8.09 -24.37
N GLY A 300 -22.01 -7.73 -24.64
CA GLY A 300 -23.17 -8.47 -24.12
C GLY A 300 -23.26 -8.41 -22.59
N LEU A 301 -23.13 -9.57 -21.94
CA LEU A 301 -23.10 -9.70 -20.48
C LEU A 301 -21.68 -9.60 -19.88
N THR A 302 -20.65 -9.58 -20.73
CA THR A 302 -19.25 -9.61 -20.30
C THR A 302 -18.65 -8.21 -20.25
N LYS A 303 -17.90 -7.92 -19.19
CA LYS A 303 -17.07 -6.72 -19.05
C LYS A 303 -15.64 -7.03 -19.51
N VAL A 304 -15.11 -6.19 -20.39
CA VAL A 304 -13.79 -6.38 -21.01
C VAL A 304 -12.90 -5.22 -20.61
N ALA A 305 -11.73 -5.53 -20.04
CA ALA A 305 -10.68 -4.55 -19.83
C ALA A 305 -9.85 -4.51 -21.11
N ALA A 306 -9.78 -3.34 -21.75
CA ALA A 306 -9.00 -3.14 -22.96
C ALA A 306 -7.99 -2.01 -22.77
N TYR A 307 -6.74 -2.29 -23.15
CA TYR A 307 -5.64 -1.37 -23.10
C TYR A 307 -5.06 -1.19 -24.51
N ARG A 308 -4.79 0.05 -24.92
CA ARG A 308 -4.05 0.35 -26.14
C ARG A 308 -2.62 0.71 -25.75
N ASP A 309 -1.65 -0.07 -26.21
CA ASP A 309 -0.24 0.22 -25.94
C ASP A 309 0.30 1.40 -26.76
N LYS A 310 1.59 1.70 -26.57
CA LYS A 310 2.27 2.85 -27.20
C LYS A 310 2.44 2.68 -28.70
N GLU A 311 2.46 1.44 -29.18
CA GLU A 311 2.51 1.05 -30.57
C GLU A 311 1.11 1.02 -31.22
N GLY A 312 0.05 1.17 -30.42
CA GLY A 312 -1.34 1.19 -30.86
C GLY A 312 -2.00 -0.20 -30.89
N GLN A 313 -1.32 -1.24 -30.43
CA GLN A 313 -1.89 -2.58 -30.32
C GLN A 313 -2.85 -2.68 -29.13
N ILE A 314 -3.96 -3.40 -29.35
CA ILE A 314 -5.00 -3.60 -28.34
C ILE A 314 -4.76 -4.91 -27.58
N HIS A 315 -4.69 -4.79 -26.26
CA HIS A 315 -4.64 -5.90 -25.30
C HIS A 315 -5.98 -6.01 -24.61
N GLN A 316 -6.55 -7.21 -24.53
CA GLN A 316 -7.86 -7.43 -23.90
C GLN A 316 -7.84 -8.61 -22.94
N CYS A 317 -8.48 -8.43 -21.79
CA CYS A 317 -8.74 -9.49 -20.82
C CYS A 317 -10.11 -9.27 -20.16
N SER A 318 -10.52 -10.21 -19.32
CA SER A 318 -11.69 -10.03 -18.45
C SER A 318 -11.49 -8.81 -17.55
N ALA A 319 -12.51 -7.96 -17.44
CA ALA A 319 -12.49 -6.87 -16.45
C ALA A 319 -12.81 -7.35 -15.03
N LEU A 320 -13.08 -8.64 -14.83
CA LEU A 320 -13.47 -9.18 -13.54
C LEU A 320 -12.24 -9.63 -12.76
N CYS A 321 -11.98 -8.96 -11.65
CA CYS A 321 -10.90 -9.30 -10.73
C CYS A 321 -11.01 -10.76 -10.27
N THR A 322 -9.93 -11.52 -10.38
CA THR A 322 -9.88 -12.94 -9.97
C THR A 322 -10.06 -13.18 -8.48
N HIS A 323 -9.93 -12.16 -7.63
CA HIS A 323 -10.18 -12.30 -6.20
C HIS A 323 -11.68 -12.49 -5.89
N GLN A 324 -12.53 -11.51 -6.22
CA GLN A 324 -13.97 -11.54 -5.91
C GLN A 324 -14.84 -10.92 -7.02
N GLN A 325 -14.38 -10.97 -8.27
CA GLN A 325 -15.16 -10.58 -9.47
C GLN A 325 -15.62 -9.11 -9.50
N GLY A 326 -14.96 -8.22 -8.75
CA GLY A 326 -15.13 -6.78 -8.91
C GLY A 326 -14.67 -6.32 -10.29
N VAL A 327 -15.39 -5.37 -10.91
CA VAL A 327 -14.97 -4.77 -12.18
C VAL A 327 -13.79 -3.86 -11.93
N VAL A 328 -12.64 -4.15 -12.54
CA VAL A 328 -11.43 -3.32 -12.44
C VAL A 328 -11.62 -1.98 -13.15
N VAL A 329 -10.84 -0.98 -12.75
CA VAL A 329 -10.83 0.37 -13.32
C VAL A 329 -9.41 0.70 -13.76
N TRP A 330 -9.27 1.42 -14.87
CA TRP A 330 -7.96 1.82 -15.37
C TRP A 330 -7.37 2.96 -14.52
N ASN A 331 -6.09 2.81 -14.19
CA ASN A 331 -5.26 3.81 -13.52
C ASN A 331 -4.29 4.42 -14.54
N ASP A 332 -4.53 5.67 -14.90
CA ASP A 332 -3.78 6.36 -15.96
C ASP A 332 -2.36 6.76 -15.52
N VAL A 333 -2.12 6.98 -14.23
CA VAL A 333 -0.80 7.31 -13.69
C VAL A 333 0.12 6.09 -13.67
N GLU A 334 -0.40 4.97 -13.18
CA GLU A 334 0.39 3.76 -12.94
C GLU A 334 0.34 2.76 -14.10
N LYS A 335 -0.53 3.01 -15.09
CA LYS A 335 -0.79 2.10 -16.21
C LYS A 335 -1.16 0.71 -15.69
N SER A 336 -2.17 0.66 -14.82
CA SER A 336 -2.62 -0.57 -14.17
C SER A 336 -4.14 -0.67 -14.14
N TRP A 337 -4.64 -1.89 -13.97
CA TRP A 337 -6.03 -2.15 -13.62
C TRP A 337 -6.15 -2.30 -12.11
N ASP A 338 -6.94 -1.44 -11.49
CA ASP A 338 -7.14 -1.40 -10.05
C ASP A 338 -8.55 -1.91 -9.70
N CYS A 339 -8.65 -2.89 -8.81
CA CYS A 339 -9.93 -3.42 -8.35
C CYS A 339 -10.49 -2.56 -7.20
N PRO A 340 -11.67 -1.94 -7.37
CA PRO A 340 -12.23 -1.01 -6.39
C PRO A 340 -12.75 -1.68 -5.10
N VAL A 341 -12.81 -3.02 -5.07
CA VAL A 341 -13.41 -3.78 -3.97
C VAL A 341 -12.39 -4.04 -2.85
N HIS A 342 -11.22 -4.59 -3.18
CA HIS A 342 -10.18 -4.97 -2.20
C HIS A 342 -8.76 -4.57 -2.65
N GLY A 343 -8.63 -3.74 -3.68
CA GLY A 343 -7.34 -3.17 -4.09
C GLY A 343 -6.36 -4.12 -4.79
N SER A 344 -6.84 -5.24 -5.36
CA SER A 344 -6.00 -6.01 -6.29
C SER A 344 -5.63 -5.16 -7.49
N ARG A 345 -4.37 -5.25 -7.92
CA ARG A 345 -3.84 -4.50 -9.07
C ARG A 345 -3.26 -5.44 -10.10
N PHE A 346 -3.43 -5.10 -11.36
CA PHE A 346 -2.93 -5.87 -12.49
C PHE A 346 -2.22 -4.96 -13.49
N CYS A 347 -1.21 -5.49 -14.19
CA CYS A 347 -0.56 -4.78 -15.29
C CYS A 347 -1.53 -4.66 -16.48
N PRO A 348 -1.21 -3.88 -17.51
CA PRO A 348 -2.13 -3.68 -18.64
C PRO A 348 -2.57 -4.99 -19.31
N GLU A 349 -1.70 -6.00 -19.34
CA GLU A 349 -1.94 -7.33 -19.90
C GLU A 349 -2.66 -8.28 -18.92
N GLY A 350 -3.01 -7.82 -17.72
CA GLY A 350 -3.80 -8.57 -16.74
C GLY A 350 -3.01 -9.42 -15.75
N ARG A 351 -1.67 -9.40 -15.76
CA ARG A 351 -0.87 -10.10 -14.73
C ARG A 351 -0.97 -9.38 -13.39
N VAL A 352 -0.98 -10.13 -12.30
CA VAL A 352 -1.05 -9.59 -10.94
C VAL A 352 0.17 -8.71 -10.63
N LEU A 353 -0.09 -7.48 -10.16
CA LEU A 353 0.91 -6.59 -9.57
C LEU A 353 0.79 -6.54 -8.04
N THR A 354 -0.43 -6.61 -7.52
CA THR A 354 -0.71 -6.53 -6.08
C THR A 354 -1.94 -7.35 -5.76
N GLY A 355 -1.88 -8.13 -4.67
CA GLY A 355 -3.01 -8.91 -4.18
C GLY A 355 -4.15 -8.04 -3.63
N PRO A 356 -5.26 -8.64 -3.15
CA PRO A 356 -5.41 -10.07 -2.81
C PRO A 356 -5.43 -11.09 -3.94
N ALA A 357 -5.72 -10.70 -5.19
CA ALA A 357 -5.69 -11.62 -6.32
C ALA A 357 -4.31 -12.29 -6.46
N VAL A 358 -4.31 -13.60 -6.73
CA VAL A 358 -3.09 -14.39 -7.00
C VAL A 358 -3.04 -14.92 -8.43
N GLU A 359 -4.18 -14.90 -9.12
CA GLU A 359 -4.30 -15.31 -10.52
C GLU A 359 -4.44 -14.07 -11.44
N PRO A 360 -3.87 -14.10 -12.65
CA PRO A 360 -4.04 -13.01 -13.62
C PRO A 360 -5.49 -12.87 -14.07
N LEU A 361 -5.87 -11.69 -14.57
CA LEU A 361 -7.15 -11.50 -15.25
C LEU A 361 -7.25 -12.49 -16.42
N PRO A 362 -8.33 -13.29 -16.52
CA PRO A 362 -8.44 -14.29 -17.57
C PRO A 362 -8.37 -13.66 -18.96
N PRO A 363 -7.69 -14.31 -19.93
CA PRO A 363 -7.81 -13.92 -21.33
C PRO A 363 -9.27 -14.03 -21.77
N LEU A 364 -9.66 -13.23 -22.76
CA LEU A 364 -10.97 -13.43 -23.38
C LEU A 364 -10.94 -14.79 -24.11
N ALA A 365 -11.98 -15.61 -23.89
CA ALA A 365 -12.16 -16.79 -24.73
C ALA A 365 -12.23 -16.33 -26.19
N GLU A 366 -11.45 -16.97 -27.07
CA GLU A 366 -11.67 -16.81 -28.51
C GLU A 366 -13.09 -17.30 -28.82
N PRO A 367 -13.85 -16.55 -29.65
CA PRO A 367 -15.23 -16.88 -29.99
C PRO A 367 -15.38 -18.25 -30.66
#